data_AF-A0A011T518-F1
#
_entry.id   AF-A0A011T518-F1
#
_cell.length_a   1.000
_cell.length_b   1.000
_cell.length_c   1.000
_cell.angle_alpha   90.00
_cell.angle_beta   90.00
_cell.angle_gamma   90.00
#
_symmetry.space_group_name_H-M   'P 1'
#
loop_
_entity.id
_entity.type
_entity.pdbx_description
1 polymer ?
#
loop_
_entity_poly.entity_id
_entity_poly.type
_entity_poly.pdbx_seq_one_letter_code
_entity_poly.pdbx_strand_id
1 'polypeptide(L)'
;MAWLRAELEDTLDEDYELELWEPALSAELAKIYRKAHPESLDRQTCFRELIRLQSELIKLQDWVSHTGEKIVVLFEGRDSAGKGGVIKRITQPLNPLSCA
;
A
#
# COMPACT_ATOMS: atom_id res chain seq x y z
N MET A 1 2.54 3.05 20.41
CA MET A 1 1.76 2.99 19.16
C MET A 1 1.14 4.34 18.78
N ALA A 2 1.89 5.45 18.93
CA ALA A 2 1.44 6.77 18.48
C ALA A 2 1.91 7.05 17.04
N TRP A 3 3.11 6.56 16.69
CA TRP A 3 3.71 6.69 15.36
C TRP A 3 2.90 5.99 14.27
N LEU A 4 2.36 4.79 14.53
CA LEU A 4 1.53 4.06 13.55
C LEU A 4 0.23 4.80 13.26
N ARG A 5 -0.34 5.48 14.28
CA ARG A 5 -1.52 6.31 14.09
C ARG A 5 -1.20 7.57 13.32
N ALA A 6 -0.06 8.21 13.60
CA ALA A 6 0.42 9.37 12.85
C ALA A 6 0.72 9.04 11.38
N GLU A 7 1.37 7.91 11.10
CA GLU A 7 1.62 7.44 9.72
C GLU A 7 0.30 7.11 8.99
N LEU A 8 -0.67 6.53 9.72
CA LEU A 8 -2.01 6.27 9.21
C LEU A 8 -2.76 7.58 8.91
N GLU A 9 -2.64 8.57 9.78
CA GLU A 9 -3.21 9.92 9.62
C GLU A 9 -2.57 10.63 8.43
N ASP A 10 -1.24 10.63 8.30
CA ASP A 10 -0.51 11.22 7.18
C ASP A 10 -0.86 10.55 5.84
N THR A 11 -0.97 9.22 5.80
CA THR A 11 -1.36 8.52 4.57
C THR A 11 -2.81 8.79 4.19
N LEU A 12 -3.70 8.90 5.19
CA LEU A 12 -5.10 9.25 4.98
C LEU A 12 -5.26 10.71 4.55
N ASP A 13 -4.47 11.62 5.10
CA ASP A 13 -4.44 13.04 4.74
C ASP A 13 -3.86 13.24 3.33
N GLU A 14 -2.81 12.53 2.94
CA GLU A 14 -2.31 12.56 1.55
C GLU A 14 -3.34 12.01 0.55
N ASP A 15 -4.05 10.94 0.92
CA ASP A 15 -5.14 10.38 0.09
C ASP A 15 -6.36 11.33 0.02
N TYR A 16 -6.67 12.05 1.10
CA TYR A 16 -7.73 13.08 1.17
C TYR A 16 -7.37 14.35 0.40
N GLU A 17 -6.12 14.82 0.47
CA GLU A 17 -5.61 15.96 -0.29
C GLU A 17 -5.63 15.63 -1.78
N LEU A 18 -5.27 14.42 -2.19
CA LEU A 18 -5.45 13.97 -3.58
C LEU A 18 -6.92 13.98 -4.02
N GLU A 19 -7.86 13.65 -3.12
CA GLU A 19 -9.31 13.74 -3.38
C GLU A 19 -9.83 15.20 -3.42
N LEU A 20 -9.23 16.11 -2.64
CA LEU A 20 -9.58 17.53 -2.64
C LEU A 20 -9.03 18.27 -3.89
N TRP A 21 -7.91 17.79 -4.43
CA TRP A 21 -7.24 18.35 -5.61
C TRP A 21 -7.74 17.77 -6.94
N GLU A 22 -8.44 16.64 -6.94
CA GLU A 22 -9.24 16.21 -8.09
C GLU A 22 -10.51 17.10 -8.14
N PRO A 23 -10.58 18.09 -9.06
CA PRO A 23 -11.69 19.03 -9.08
C PRO A 23 -12.97 18.24 -9.27
N ALA A 24 -13.94 18.36 -8.36
CA ALA A 24 -15.26 17.72 -8.38
C ALA A 24 -15.71 17.36 -9.81
N LEU A 25 -15.33 16.17 -10.27
CA LEU A 25 -15.48 15.77 -11.66
C LEU A 25 -16.99 15.71 -11.93
N SER A 26 -17.45 16.39 -12.98
CA SER A 26 -18.87 16.29 -13.36
C SER A 26 -19.24 14.82 -13.52
N ALA A 27 -20.50 14.47 -13.28
CA ALA A 27 -20.96 13.07 -13.31
C ALA A 27 -20.58 12.36 -14.63
N GLU A 28 -20.49 13.11 -15.73
CA GLU A 28 -20.02 12.65 -17.04
C GLU A 28 -18.55 12.26 -17.03
N LEU A 29 -17.66 13.06 -16.43
CA LEU A 29 -16.23 12.77 -16.35
C LEU A 29 -15.96 11.57 -15.45
N ALA A 30 -16.65 11.46 -14.31
CA ALA A 30 -16.57 10.28 -13.43
C ALA A 30 -17.07 9.00 -14.13
N LYS A 31 -18.03 9.11 -15.05
CA LYS A 31 -18.56 8.00 -15.85
C LYS A 31 -17.58 7.58 -16.96
N ILE A 32 -16.93 8.54 -17.61
CA ILE A 32 -15.88 8.27 -18.61
C ILE A 32 -14.67 7.61 -17.93
N TYR A 33 -14.26 8.12 -16.78
CA TYR A 33 -13.14 7.59 -16.01
C TYR A 33 -13.39 6.13 -15.56
N ARG A 34 -14.56 5.83 -14.97
CA ARG A 34 -14.96 4.46 -14.60
C ARG A 34 -15.11 3.50 -15.79
N LYS A 35 -15.51 4.01 -16.95
CA LYS A 35 -15.62 3.20 -18.17
C LYS A 35 -14.25 2.86 -18.76
N ALA A 36 -13.26 3.76 -18.61
CA ALA A 36 -11.89 3.55 -19.05
C ALA A 36 -11.06 2.68 -18.08
N HIS A 37 -11.44 2.65 -16.80
CA HIS A 37 -10.78 1.85 -15.75
C HIS A 37 -11.78 0.85 -15.12
N PRO A 38 -12.06 -0.28 -15.80
CA PRO A 38 -13.07 -1.23 -15.33
C PRO A 38 -12.63 -1.96 -14.05
N GLU A 39 -13.57 -2.08 -13.10
CA GLU A 39 -13.57 -2.83 -11.83
C GLU A 39 -12.20 -3.18 -11.24
N SER A 40 -11.54 -2.15 -10.68
CA SER A 40 -10.54 -2.34 -9.62
C SER A 40 -11.24 -2.66 -8.29
N LEU A 41 -10.57 -3.36 -7.39
CA LEU A 41 -11.00 -3.46 -5.98
C LEU A 41 -11.39 -2.07 -5.46
N ASP A 42 -12.49 -2.01 -4.73
CA ASP A 42 -12.92 -0.79 -4.04
C ASP A 42 -11.75 -0.21 -3.23
N ARG A 43 -11.49 1.09 -3.37
CA ARG A 43 -10.30 1.75 -2.81
C ARG A 43 -10.25 1.61 -1.29
N GLN A 44 -11.38 1.80 -0.62
CA GLN A 44 -11.47 1.69 0.84
C GLN A 44 -11.19 0.25 1.30
N THR A 45 -11.76 -0.72 0.59
CA THR A 45 -11.52 -2.15 0.83
C THR A 45 -10.04 -2.50 0.62
N CYS A 46 -9.44 -2.03 -0.47
CA CYS A 46 -8.03 -2.23 -0.78
C CYS A 46 -7.12 -1.64 0.31
N PHE A 47 -7.39 -0.40 0.73
CA PHE A 47 -6.63 0.26 1.80
C PHE A 47 -6.73 -0.48 3.14
N ARG A 48 -7.95 -0.87 3.53
CA ARG A 48 -8.18 -1.62 4.78
C ARG A 48 -7.43 -2.96 4.78
N GLU A 49 -7.48 -3.72 3.69
CA GLU A 49 -6.76 -4.99 3.60
C GLU A 49 -5.24 -4.77 3.49
N LEU A 50 -4.77 -3.69 2.85
CA LEU A 50 -3.35 -3.33 2.81
C LEU A 50 -2.79 -3.13 4.23
N ILE A 51 -3.43 -2.32 5.06
CA ILE A 51 -2.98 -2.07 6.45
C ILE A 51 -2.99 -3.37 7.27
N ARG A 52 -4.03 -4.19 7.09
CA ARG A 52 -4.13 -5.49 7.76
C ARG A 52 -2.95 -6.40 7.38
N LEU A 53 -2.65 -6.53 6.09
CA LEU A 53 -1.55 -7.37 5.60
C LEU A 53 -0.19 -6.82 6.02
N GLN A 54 0.01 -5.51 6.00
CA GLN A 54 1.22 -4.87 6.51
C GLN A 54 1.45 -5.16 8.00
N SER A 55 0.38 -5.22 8.79
CA SER A 55 0.46 -5.64 10.20
C SER A 55 0.92 -7.09 10.35
N GLU A 56 0.47 -8.00 9.47
CA GLU A 56 0.93 -9.39 9.47
C GLU A 56 2.39 -9.52 9.01
N LEU A 57 2.84 -8.68 8.07
CA LEU A 57 4.23 -8.63 7.64
C LEU A 57 5.17 -8.19 8.77
N ILE A 58 4.75 -7.26 9.63
CA ILE A 58 5.53 -6.89 10.82
C ILE A 58 5.66 -8.09 11.77
N LYS A 59 4.57 -8.83 12.02
CA LYS A 59 4.63 -10.04 12.86
C LYS A 59 5.54 -11.12 12.27
N LEU A 60 5.52 -11.27 10.93
CA LEU A 60 6.43 -12.17 10.23
C LEU A 60 7.88 -11.72 10.42
N GLN A 61 8.18 -10.43 10.26
CA GLN A 61 9.52 -9.89 10.47
C GLN A 61 10.01 -10.13 11.90
N ASP A 62 9.15 -9.89 12.90
CA ASP A 62 9.46 -10.18 14.29
C ASP A 62 9.79 -11.66 14.46
N TRP A 63 8.95 -12.56 13.95
CA TRP A 63 9.19 -14.01 14.05
C TRP A 63 10.50 -14.44 13.38
N VAL A 64 10.81 -13.95 12.19
CA VAL A 64 12.08 -14.23 11.48
C VAL A 64 13.28 -13.79 12.32
N SER A 65 13.20 -12.60 12.91
CA SER A 65 14.25 -12.07 13.80
C SER A 65 14.45 -12.94 15.04
N HIS A 66 13.37 -13.40 15.67
CA HIS A 66 13.43 -14.23 16.87
C HIS A 66 13.92 -15.66 16.60
N THR A 67 13.61 -16.20 15.42
CA THR A 67 13.99 -17.58 15.04
C THR A 67 15.34 -17.67 14.36
N GLY A 68 15.84 -16.57 13.81
CA GLY A 68 17.08 -16.53 13.02
C GLY A 68 16.92 -17.10 11.59
N GLU A 69 15.68 -17.30 11.15
CA GLU A 69 15.36 -17.75 9.80
C GLU A 69 15.69 -16.68 8.74
N LYS A 70 15.71 -17.08 7.46
CA LYS A 70 15.98 -16.15 6.34
C LYS A 70 14.92 -16.31 5.26
N ILE A 71 14.35 -15.19 4.81
CA ILE A 71 13.32 -15.16 3.77
C ILE A 71 13.83 -14.36 2.57
N VAL A 72 13.65 -14.92 1.36
CA VAL A 72 13.92 -14.23 0.10
C VAL A 72 12.62 -14.17 -0.71
N VAL A 73 12.28 -12.98 -1.21
CA VAL A 73 11.10 -12.76 -2.05
C VAL A 73 11.56 -12.23 -3.41
N LEU A 74 11.20 -12.94 -4.49
CA LEU A 74 11.54 -12.57 -5.86
C LEU A 74 10.33 -11.93 -6.55
N PHE A 75 10.54 -10.76 -7.18
CA PHE A 75 9.51 -10.06 -7.95
C PHE A 75 9.86 -10.05 -9.44
N GLU A 76 9.09 -10.79 -10.25
CA GLU A 76 9.24 -10.85 -11.71
C GLU A 76 8.10 -10.13 -12.44
N GLY A 77 8.36 -9.74 -13.69
CA GLY A 77 7.38 -9.02 -14.53
C GLY A 77 8.04 -8.20 -15.63
N ARG A 78 7.24 -7.70 -16.59
CA ARG A 78 7.74 -6.82 -17.67
C ARG A 78 8.10 -5.43 -17.14
N ASP A 79 8.80 -4.66 -17.96
CA ASP A 79 9.04 -3.24 -17.69
C ASP A 79 7.71 -2.51 -17.50
N SER A 80 7.67 -1.60 -16.52
CA SER A 80 6.47 -0.84 -16.12
C SER A 80 5.29 -1.66 -15.55
N ALA A 81 5.48 -2.94 -15.21
CA ALA A 81 4.42 -3.77 -14.60
C ALA A 81 4.07 -3.39 -13.13
N GLY A 82 4.71 -2.37 -12.54
CA GLY A 82 4.41 -1.92 -11.18
C GLY A 82 5.18 -2.64 -10.05
N LYS A 83 6.21 -3.44 -10.38
CA LYS A 83 7.04 -4.17 -9.40
C LYS A 83 7.60 -3.28 -8.28
N GLY A 84 8.09 -2.08 -8.62
CA GLY A 84 8.63 -1.13 -7.63
C GLY A 84 7.59 -0.63 -6.64
N GLY A 85 6.34 -0.42 -7.08
CA GLY A 85 5.24 -0.02 -6.20
C GLY A 85 4.87 -1.12 -5.21
N VAL A 86 4.86 -2.37 -5.65
CA VAL A 86 4.60 -3.54 -4.79
C VAL A 86 5.69 -3.69 -3.74
N ILE A 87 6.97 -3.64 -4.15
CA ILE A 87 8.10 -3.69 -3.21
C ILE A 87 7.98 -2.57 -2.18
N LYS A 88 7.74 -1.33 -2.62
CA LYS A 88 7.60 -0.17 -1.72
C LYS A 88 6.50 -0.40 -0.67
N ARG A 89 5.31 -0.88 -1.08
CA ARG A 89 4.20 -1.14 -0.14
C ARG A 89 4.49 -2.27 0.84
N ILE A 90 5.28 -3.27 0.46
CA ILE A 90 5.70 -4.38 1.34
C ILE A 90 6.76 -3.91 2.33
N THR A 91 7.74 -3.11 1.89
CA THR A 91 8.88 -2.72 2.72
C THR A 91 8.63 -1.50 3.60
N GLN A 92 7.69 -0.61 3.23
CA GLN A 92 7.38 0.61 3.98
C GLN A 92 7.14 0.41 5.50
N PRO A 93 6.36 -0.58 5.96
CA PRO A 93 6.10 -0.77 7.39
C PRO A 93 7.19 -1.57 8.12
N LEU A 94 8.18 -2.12 7.40
CA LEU A 94 9.19 -3.04 7.94
C LEU A 94 10.42 -2.28 8.44
N ASN A 95 11.08 -2.80 9.48
CA ASN A 95 12.36 -2.24 9.92
C ASN A 95 13.46 -2.50 8.85
N PRO A 96 14.12 -1.46 8.31
CA PRO A 96 15.10 -1.61 7.25
C PRO A 96 16.38 -2.34 7.67
N LEU A 97 16.73 -2.35 8.98
CA LEU A 97 17.95 -3.01 9.47
C LEU A 97 17.85 -4.54 9.48
N SER A 98 16.64 -5.09 9.46
CA SER A 98 16.39 -6.54 9.42
C SER A 98 15.98 -7.03 8.03
N CYS A 99 15.89 -6.15 7.04
CA CYS A 99 15.59 -6.47 5.64
C CYS A 99 16.81 -6.32 4.70
N ALA A 100 18.02 -6.51 5.24
CA ALA A 100 19.28 -6.44 4.50
C ALA A 100 19.62 -7.75 3.75
#